data_AF-X8J9J3-F1
#
_entry.id   AF-X8J9J3-F1
#
_cell.length_a   1.000
_cell.length_b   1.000
_cell.length_c   1.000
_cell.angle_alpha   90.00
_cell.angle_beta   90.00
_cell.angle_gamma   90.00
#
_symmetry.space_group_name_H-M   'P 1'
#
loop_
_entity.id
_entity.type
_entity.pdbx_description
1 polymer ?
#
loop_
_entity_poly.entity_id
_entity_poly.type
_entity_poly.pdbx_seq_one_letter_code
_entity_poly.pdbx_strand_id
1 'polypeptide(L)'
;MYMVVSESPLKLKEQRDSGCVQAGAIFVDYEMQKYLESTLRKAELDAADVEFYTKTGVKDFESYAKRTFRSKTAEYAVLVADSRFNKSEIKTRRGRMTVPGSVIQKCFDTCITEIKQSVDRQMSGLKIPHVLLVGGLGENGYVRNELKKHYETRGSKIVLSDESSAKAVADGAVIWGASCSVVSRAPRYSFGIHQQAQYRPLIDDPAGRKPYTTLAGKVRVDGGWSEIVHKGKAIDLGTVYRQTYHFLYDTPTPRRFQVKLVTYSGDDKPEWLKDPRGKYLNGFRSVCTLTANLQDAQRAMTMRTNSSGSKYWALSFSVCVRFSGTELESFLEWKENGVERTGPVLIVLPREQSLD
;
A
#
# COMPACT_ATOMS: atom_id res chain seq x y z
N MET A 1 -12.82 16.56 -10.01
CA MET A 1 -14.02 15.67 -9.97
C MET A 1 -13.71 14.38 -10.69
N TYR A 2 -14.23 13.24 -10.21
CA TYR A 2 -13.84 11.92 -10.73
C TYR A 2 -15.04 11.09 -11.17
N MET A 3 -14.86 10.36 -12.26
CA MET A 3 -15.76 9.33 -12.76
C MET A 3 -15.14 7.95 -12.46
N VAL A 4 -15.92 7.05 -11.88
CA VAL A 4 -15.52 5.65 -11.71
C VAL A 4 -15.66 4.94 -13.05
N VAL A 5 -14.56 4.44 -13.59
CA VAL A 5 -14.50 3.69 -14.85
C VAL A 5 -14.61 2.18 -14.60
N SER A 6 -14.02 1.71 -13.49
CA SER A 6 -14.04 0.32 -13.05
C SER A 6 -13.87 0.30 -11.53
N GLU A 7 -14.49 -0.66 -10.85
CA GLU A 7 -14.40 -0.83 -9.39
C GLU A 7 -13.35 -1.87 -8.99
N SER A 8 -12.97 -2.79 -9.88
CA SER A 8 -12.01 -3.85 -9.59
C SER A 8 -11.18 -4.24 -10.83
N PRO A 9 -9.93 -3.74 -10.96
CA PRO A 9 -9.30 -2.74 -10.09
C PRO A 9 -9.99 -1.37 -10.20
N LEU A 10 -9.91 -0.58 -9.13
CA LEU A 10 -10.46 0.79 -9.11
C LEU A 10 -9.74 1.63 -10.16
N LYS A 11 -10.51 2.15 -11.13
CA LYS A 11 -10.03 3.09 -12.15
C LYS A 11 -10.87 4.34 -12.09
N LEU A 12 -10.21 5.48 -11.87
CA LEU A 12 -10.84 6.79 -11.82
C LEU A 12 -10.39 7.61 -13.03
N LYS A 13 -11.32 8.35 -13.63
CA LYS A 13 -11.03 9.35 -14.67
C LYS A 13 -11.40 10.72 -14.13
N GLU A 14 -10.43 11.62 -14.09
CA GLU A 14 -10.70 13.02 -13.79
C GLU A 14 -11.54 13.66 -14.91
N GLN A 15 -12.60 14.37 -14.51
CA GLN A 15 -13.54 15.04 -15.42
C GLN A 15 -13.34 16.55 -15.43
N ARG A 16 -12.89 17.11 -14.31
CA ARG A 16 -12.65 18.54 -14.09
C ARG A 16 -11.59 18.72 -13.02
N ASP A 17 -10.75 19.72 -13.21
CA ASP A 17 -9.74 20.14 -12.24
C ASP A 17 -10.38 20.53 -10.91
N SER A 18 -9.62 20.38 -9.83
CA SER A 18 -10.05 20.78 -8.49
C SER A 18 -10.31 22.28 -8.39
N GLY A 19 -11.43 22.67 -7.77
CA GLY A 19 -11.67 24.04 -7.33
C GLY A 19 -11.10 24.29 -5.94
N CYS A 20 -10.56 25.48 -5.71
CA CYS A 20 -10.12 25.94 -4.39
C CYS A 20 -10.79 27.29 -4.08
N VAL A 21 -11.29 27.43 -2.85
CA VAL A 21 -11.85 28.68 -2.33
C VAL A 21 -11.31 28.93 -0.93
N GLN A 22 -11.26 30.19 -0.52
CA GLN A 22 -10.84 30.60 0.82
C GLN A 22 -11.99 30.41 1.81
N ALA A 23 -12.43 29.17 1.96
CA ALA A 23 -13.48 28.77 2.88
C ALA A 23 -13.04 27.52 3.65
N GLY A 24 -13.12 27.57 4.98
CA GLY A 24 -12.59 26.52 5.83
C GLY A 24 -12.80 26.81 7.31
N ALA A 25 -12.44 25.84 8.16
CA ALA A 25 -12.69 25.92 9.59
C ALA A 25 -12.05 27.15 10.24
N ILE A 26 -10.89 27.60 9.74
CA ILE A 26 -10.19 28.79 10.24
C ILE A 26 -10.99 30.09 10.03
N PHE A 27 -11.77 30.18 8.95
CA PHE A 27 -12.60 31.35 8.66
C PHE A 27 -13.80 31.44 9.61
N VAL A 28 -14.30 30.29 10.10
CA VAL A 28 -15.31 30.26 11.16
C VAL A 28 -14.73 30.84 12.47
N ASP A 29 -13.48 30.54 12.79
CA ASP A 29 -12.79 31.09 13.97
C ASP A 29 -12.56 32.59 13.83
N TYR A 30 -12.17 33.03 12.62
CA TYR A 30 -11.96 34.44 12.31
C TYR A 30 -13.24 35.27 12.45
N GLU A 31 -14.39 34.75 12.00
CA GLU A 31 -15.67 35.44 12.20
C GLU A 31 -16.08 35.49 13.68
N MET A 32 -15.76 34.46 14.47
CA MET A 32 -15.95 34.50 15.92
C MET A 32 -15.02 35.52 16.59
N GLN A 33 -13.76 35.60 16.13
CA GLN A 33 -12.79 36.59 16.61
C GLN A 33 -13.34 38.01 16.42
N LYS A 34 -13.80 38.35 15.22
CA LYS A 34 -14.43 39.65 14.92
C LYS A 34 -15.62 39.95 15.84
N TYR A 35 -16.47 38.94 16.07
CA TYR A 35 -17.62 39.09 16.95
C TYR A 35 -17.19 39.41 18.39
N LEU A 36 -16.21 38.67 18.93
CA LEU A 36 -15.69 38.87 20.27
C LEU A 36 -15.01 40.23 20.41
N GLU A 37 -14.11 40.59 19.49
CA GLU A 37 -13.43 41.89 19.50
C GLU A 37 -14.42 43.05 19.45
N SER A 38 -15.40 42.99 18.55
CA SER A 38 -16.43 44.04 18.44
C SER A 38 -17.26 44.14 19.72
N THR A 39 -17.64 43.01 20.30
CA THR A 39 -18.47 42.96 21.51
C THR A 39 -17.71 43.49 22.73
N LEU A 40 -16.44 43.11 22.89
CA LEU A 40 -15.59 43.55 24.01
C LEU A 40 -15.22 45.04 23.88
N ARG A 41 -14.92 45.54 22.67
CA ARG A 41 -14.66 46.98 22.45
C ARG A 41 -15.89 47.84 22.72
N LYS A 42 -17.08 47.39 22.31
CA LYS A 42 -18.35 48.08 22.61
C LYS A 42 -18.66 48.15 24.10
N ALA A 43 -18.10 47.24 24.88
CA ALA A 43 -18.19 47.26 26.33
C ALA A 43 -17.08 48.09 26.98
N GLU A 44 -16.28 48.85 26.22
CA GLU A 44 -15.25 49.76 26.73
C GLU A 44 -14.22 49.06 27.63
N LEU A 45 -13.78 47.87 27.22
CA LEU A 45 -12.64 47.20 27.86
C LEU A 45 -11.31 47.77 27.37
N ASP A 46 -10.30 47.69 28.22
CA ASP A 46 -8.92 48.04 27.87
C ASP A 46 -8.40 47.19 26.71
N ALA A 47 -7.53 47.77 25.87
CA ALA A 47 -7.02 47.12 24.67
C ALA A 47 -6.33 45.76 24.96
N ALA A 48 -5.60 45.67 26.07
CA ALA A 48 -4.94 44.44 26.50
C ALA A 48 -5.94 43.34 26.88
N ASP A 49 -7.02 43.70 27.57
CA ASP A 49 -8.10 42.78 27.94
C ASP A 49 -8.87 42.33 26.70
N VAL A 50 -9.17 43.23 25.76
CA VAL A 50 -9.81 42.89 24.49
C VAL A 50 -9.01 41.83 23.74
N GLU A 51 -7.68 42.02 23.62
CA GLU A 51 -6.80 41.06 22.94
C GLU A 51 -6.78 39.70 23.66
N PHE A 52 -6.54 39.71 24.98
CA PHE A 52 -6.43 38.49 25.77
C PHE A 52 -7.76 37.71 25.83
N TYR A 53 -8.88 38.40 26.04
CA TYR A 53 -10.20 37.77 26.14
C TYR A 53 -10.70 37.26 24.80
N THR A 54 -10.40 37.98 23.70
CA THR A 54 -10.70 37.49 22.35
C THR A 54 -9.96 36.18 22.08
N LYS A 55 -8.64 36.14 22.32
CA LYS A 55 -7.83 34.93 22.09
C LYS A 55 -8.33 33.74 22.93
N THR A 56 -8.69 34.01 24.19
CA THR A 56 -9.26 32.99 25.09
C THR A 56 -10.60 32.49 24.57
N GLY A 57 -11.48 33.41 24.16
CA GLY A 57 -12.81 33.09 23.63
C GLY A 57 -12.76 32.28 22.34
N VAL A 58 -11.89 32.63 21.39
CA VAL A 58 -11.72 31.87 20.14
C VAL A 58 -11.27 30.44 20.45
N LYS A 59 -10.32 30.26 21.38
CA LYS A 59 -9.83 28.93 21.76
C LYS A 59 -10.91 28.08 22.43
N ASP A 60 -11.69 28.64 23.35
CA ASP A 60 -12.81 27.93 24.00
C ASP A 60 -13.90 27.58 22.97
N PHE A 61 -14.24 28.53 22.09
CA PHE A 61 -15.17 28.32 20.98
C PHE A 61 -14.74 27.17 20.06
N GLU A 62 -13.47 27.15 19.62
CA GLU A 62 -12.92 26.12 18.73
C GLU A 62 -12.98 24.72 19.39
N SER A 63 -12.71 24.66 20.70
CA SER A 63 -12.67 23.40 21.45
C SER A 63 -14.04 22.76 21.66
N TYR A 64 -15.11 23.56 21.74
CA TYR A 64 -16.44 23.07 22.10
C TYR A 64 -17.54 23.56 21.16
N ALA A 65 -17.92 24.84 21.24
CA ALA A 65 -19.11 25.37 20.59
C ALA A 65 -19.08 25.19 19.07
N LYS A 66 -17.93 25.40 18.43
CA LYS A 66 -17.72 25.14 17.00
C LYS A 66 -17.94 23.67 16.63
N ARG A 67 -17.46 22.73 17.44
CA ARG A 67 -17.54 21.28 17.16
C ARG A 67 -18.97 20.76 17.35
N THR A 68 -19.65 21.25 18.38
CA THR A 68 -20.98 20.78 18.79
C THR A 68 -22.13 21.54 18.11
N PHE A 69 -21.86 22.63 17.39
CA PHE A 69 -22.89 23.40 16.72
C PHE A 69 -23.74 22.55 15.75
N ARG A 70 -25.06 22.69 15.87
CA ARG A 70 -26.06 21.95 15.07
C ARG A 70 -27.17 22.86 14.55
N SER A 71 -27.57 23.87 15.31
CA SER A 71 -28.61 24.81 14.91
C SER A 71 -28.56 26.11 15.72
N LYS A 72 -29.23 27.14 15.21
CA LYS A 72 -29.27 28.48 15.80
C LYS A 72 -30.11 28.62 17.09
N THR A 73 -30.84 27.59 17.48
CA THR A 73 -31.82 27.67 18.59
C THR A 73 -31.18 27.63 19.96
N ALA A 74 -29.97 27.10 20.07
CA ALA A 74 -29.23 27.02 21.33
C ALA A 74 -28.36 28.26 21.57
N GLU A 75 -28.13 28.57 22.84
CA GLU A 75 -27.09 29.52 23.26
C GLU A 75 -25.85 28.75 23.73
N TYR A 76 -24.68 29.36 23.57
CA TYR A 76 -23.39 28.75 23.88
C TYR A 76 -22.62 29.63 24.85
N ALA A 77 -22.14 29.05 25.94
CA ALA A 77 -21.28 29.77 26.88
C ALA A 77 -19.83 29.65 26.41
N VAL A 78 -19.20 30.77 26.07
CA VAL A 78 -17.79 30.86 25.62
C VAL A 78 -16.96 31.51 26.73
N LEU A 79 -15.90 30.83 27.19
CA LEU A 79 -14.98 31.39 28.18
C LEU A 79 -14.14 32.50 27.55
N VAL A 80 -14.27 33.72 28.05
CA VAL A 80 -13.51 34.88 27.58
C VAL A 80 -12.55 35.41 28.65
N ALA A 81 -12.87 35.27 29.93
CA ALA A 81 -12.09 35.84 31.04
C ALA A 81 -12.09 34.93 32.28
N ASP A 82 -11.47 35.36 33.37
CA ASP A 82 -11.48 34.64 34.65
C ASP A 82 -12.86 34.65 35.34
N SER A 83 -13.02 33.86 36.40
CA SER A 83 -14.30 33.69 37.11
C SER A 83 -14.78 34.94 37.87
N ARG A 84 -13.92 35.95 38.06
CA ARG A 84 -14.25 37.22 38.72
C ARG A 84 -14.84 38.21 37.73
N PHE A 85 -14.55 38.07 36.45
CA PHE A 85 -15.09 38.93 35.40
C PHE A 85 -16.60 38.72 35.22
N ASN A 86 -17.38 39.80 35.40
CA ASN A 86 -18.81 39.84 35.18
C ASN A 86 -19.16 41.16 34.49
N LYS A 87 -19.90 41.08 33.37
CA LYS A 87 -20.32 42.26 32.61
C LYS A 87 -21.64 41.97 31.89
N SER A 88 -22.73 42.53 32.39
CA SER A 88 -24.11 42.20 31.95
C SER A 88 -24.41 42.74 30.56
N GLU A 89 -23.81 43.87 30.16
CA GLU A 89 -23.99 44.50 28.85
C GLU A 89 -23.61 43.56 27.70
N ILE A 90 -22.64 42.68 27.95
CA ILE A 90 -22.16 41.65 27.01
C ILE A 90 -22.52 40.23 27.46
N LYS A 91 -23.57 40.09 28.29
CA LYS A 91 -24.08 38.81 28.79
C LYS A 91 -23.00 37.87 29.32
N THR A 92 -22.03 38.43 30.03
CA THR A 92 -20.89 37.69 30.57
C THR A 92 -20.99 37.54 32.08
N ARG A 93 -20.96 36.28 32.56
CA ARG A 93 -21.01 35.95 33.98
C ARG A 93 -19.94 34.91 34.30
N ARG A 94 -19.17 35.13 35.37
CA ARG A 94 -18.04 34.27 35.78
C ARG A 94 -17.08 33.97 34.61
N GLY A 95 -16.74 35.00 33.84
CA GLY A 95 -15.84 34.90 32.70
C GLY A 95 -16.40 34.22 31.46
N ARG A 96 -17.65 33.72 31.47
CA ARG A 96 -18.29 33.09 30.31
C ARG A 96 -19.31 34.02 29.66
N MET A 97 -19.08 34.33 28.39
CA MET A 97 -19.98 35.10 27.53
C MET A 97 -21.04 34.18 26.94
N THR A 98 -22.31 34.58 27.04
CA THR A 98 -23.40 33.87 26.37
C THR A 98 -23.49 34.32 24.92
N VAL A 99 -23.14 33.44 23.99
CA VAL A 99 -23.15 33.68 22.54
C VAL A 99 -24.41 33.04 21.94
N PRO A 100 -25.29 33.83 21.29
CA PRO A 100 -26.46 33.29 20.61
C PRO A 100 -26.08 32.35 19.47
N GLY A 101 -26.82 31.25 19.29
CA GLY A 101 -26.61 30.34 18.17
C GLY A 101 -26.75 30.99 16.79
N SER A 102 -27.51 32.09 16.69
CA SER A 102 -27.61 32.90 15.46
C SER A 102 -26.30 33.61 15.10
N VAL A 103 -25.46 33.94 16.07
CA VAL A 103 -24.11 34.48 15.83
C VAL A 103 -23.19 33.40 15.31
N ILE A 104 -23.20 32.23 15.95
CA ILE A 104 -22.39 31.08 15.50
C ILE A 104 -22.82 30.65 14.10
N GLN A 105 -24.12 30.64 13.81
CA GLN A 105 -24.64 30.37 12.48
C GLN A 105 -24.02 31.31 11.44
N LYS A 106 -24.00 32.62 11.70
CA LYS A 106 -23.39 33.60 10.79
C LYS A 106 -21.90 33.32 10.54
N CYS A 107 -21.16 32.86 11.56
CA CYS A 107 -19.75 32.48 11.41
C CYS A 107 -19.59 31.31 10.41
N PHE A 108 -20.51 30.34 10.44
CA PHE A 108 -20.51 29.22 9.49
C PHE A 108 -21.06 29.60 8.11
N ASP A 109 -22.10 30.44 8.04
CA ASP A 109 -22.81 30.78 6.81
C ASP A 109 -21.89 31.43 5.77
N THR A 110 -20.94 32.28 6.22
CA THR A 110 -19.91 32.86 5.34
C THR A 110 -19.13 31.77 4.60
N CYS A 111 -18.66 30.75 5.33
CA CYS A 111 -17.90 29.65 4.76
C CYS A 111 -18.76 28.72 3.90
N ILE A 112 -19.94 28.35 4.40
CA ILE A 112 -20.84 27.41 3.73
C ILE A 112 -21.33 27.97 2.39
N THR A 113 -21.60 29.28 2.33
CA THR A 113 -22.06 29.93 1.10
C THR A 113 -20.99 29.84 0.00
N GLU A 114 -19.73 30.14 0.32
CA GLU A 114 -18.63 30.02 -0.65
C GLU A 114 -18.39 28.57 -1.09
N ILE A 115 -18.45 27.61 -0.14
CA ILE A 115 -18.34 26.18 -0.45
C ILE A 115 -19.46 25.76 -1.41
N LYS A 116 -20.71 26.15 -1.13
CA LYS A 116 -21.87 25.84 -1.98
C LYS A 116 -21.69 26.40 -3.39
N GLN A 117 -21.28 27.66 -3.52
CA GLN A 117 -21.04 28.28 -4.82
C GLN A 117 -19.89 27.63 -5.60
N SER A 118 -18.80 27.27 -4.92
CA SER A 118 -17.66 26.58 -5.54
C SER A 118 -18.05 25.21 -6.08
N VAL A 119 -18.75 24.42 -5.26
CA VAL A 119 -19.21 23.09 -5.64
C VAL A 119 -20.28 23.16 -6.72
N ASP A 120 -21.26 24.07 -6.64
CA ASP A 120 -22.28 24.25 -7.70
C ASP A 120 -21.64 24.58 -9.06
N ARG A 121 -20.61 25.45 -9.09
CA ARG A 121 -19.83 25.73 -10.31
C ARG A 121 -19.14 24.47 -10.84
N GLN A 122 -18.52 23.71 -9.96
CA GLN A 122 -17.88 22.45 -10.31
C GLN A 122 -18.90 21.47 -10.89
N MET A 123 -20.08 21.33 -10.29
CA MET A 123 -21.13 20.39 -10.70
C MET A 123 -21.85 20.77 -12.01
N SER A 124 -21.78 22.03 -12.44
CA SER A 124 -22.53 22.55 -13.59
C SER A 124 -22.37 21.70 -14.86
N GLY A 125 -23.47 21.21 -15.43
CA GLY A 125 -23.47 20.41 -16.65
C GLY A 125 -23.09 18.93 -16.48
N LEU A 126 -22.92 18.44 -15.24
CA LEU A 126 -22.63 17.04 -14.93
C LEU A 126 -23.69 16.43 -14.02
N LYS A 127 -24.04 15.17 -14.27
CA LYS A 127 -24.90 14.39 -13.36
C LYS A 127 -24.04 13.72 -12.30
N ILE A 128 -24.16 14.16 -11.06
CA ILE A 128 -23.30 13.72 -9.95
C ILE A 128 -24.15 13.00 -8.91
N PRO A 129 -24.10 11.66 -8.84
CA PRO A 129 -24.93 10.89 -7.91
C PRO A 129 -24.41 10.96 -6.46
N HIS A 130 -23.12 11.21 -6.27
CA HIS A 130 -22.46 11.15 -4.96
C HIS A 130 -21.52 12.33 -4.75
N VAL A 131 -21.58 12.92 -3.56
CA VAL A 131 -20.66 13.93 -3.08
C VAL A 131 -20.02 13.42 -1.79
N LEU A 132 -18.72 13.16 -1.84
CA LEU A 132 -17.94 12.66 -0.71
C LEU A 132 -17.48 13.85 0.14
N LEU A 133 -17.89 13.90 1.40
CA LEU A 133 -17.48 14.95 2.33
C LEU A 133 -16.31 14.45 3.18
N VAL A 134 -15.15 15.11 3.02
CA VAL A 134 -13.89 14.78 3.70
C VAL A 134 -13.39 15.96 4.53
N GLY A 135 -12.56 15.68 5.55
CA GLY A 135 -11.97 16.67 6.43
C GLY A 135 -12.83 17.07 7.63
N GLY A 136 -12.19 17.59 8.68
CA GLY A 136 -12.83 17.82 9.99
C GLY A 136 -14.01 18.81 9.97
N LEU A 137 -14.03 19.79 9.04
CA LEU A 137 -15.17 20.71 8.94
C LEU A 137 -16.46 19.98 8.50
N GLY A 138 -16.33 18.92 7.69
CA GLY A 138 -17.46 18.11 7.24
C GLY A 138 -18.09 17.23 8.32
N GLU A 139 -17.42 17.09 9.47
CA GLU A 139 -17.95 16.40 10.66
C GLU A 139 -18.89 17.29 11.47
N ASN A 140 -18.79 18.61 11.30
CA ASN A 140 -19.73 19.52 11.93
C ASN A 140 -21.15 19.27 11.37
N GLY A 141 -22.10 19.04 12.27
CA GLY A 141 -23.46 18.65 11.90
C GLY A 141 -24.29 19.79 11.33
N TYR A 142 -23.99 21.05 11.67
CA TYR A 142 -24.62 22.18 10.99
C TYR A 142 -24.18 22.24 9.52
N VAL A 143 -22.87 22.19 9.25
CA VAL A 143 -22.31 22.13 7.89
C VAL A 143 -22.91 20.97 7.11
N ARG A 144 -22.94 19.77 7.71
CA ARG A 144 -23.51 18.57 7.09
C ARG A 144 -24.97 18.74 6.72
N ASN A 145 -25.79 19.26 7.64
CA ASN A 145 -27.22 19.46 7.40
C ASN A 145 -27.45 20.47 6.28
N GLU A 146 -26.67 21.56 6.24
CA GLU A 146 -26.76 22.57 5.19
C GLU A 146 -26.35 22.06 3.81
N LEU A 147 -25.31 21.23 3.73
CA LEU A 147 -24.91 20.60 2.46
C LEU A 147 -25.93 19.54 2.02
N LYS A 148 -26.43 18.70 2.94
CA LYS A 148 -27.49 17.73 2.63
C LYS A 148 -28.74 18.40 2.08
N LYS A 149 -29.24 19.43 2.76
CA LYS A 149 -30.40 20.20 2.32
C LYS A 149 -30.22 20.77 0.92
N HIS A 150 -29.01 21.20 0.57
CA HIS A 150 -28.70 21.81 -0.73
C HIS A 150 -28.52 20.78 -1.86
N TYR A 151 -27.86 19.65 -1.61
CA TYR A 151 -27.49 18.68 -2.65
C TYR A 151 -28.38 17.45 -2.75
N GLU A 152 -28.87 16.90 -1.63
CA GLU A 152 -29.71 15.69 -1.66
C GLU A 152 -31.07 15.99 -2.30
N THR A 153 -31.58 17.21 -2.12
CA THR A 153 -32.79 17.70 -2.80
C THR A 153 -32.63 17.84 -4.32
N ARG A 154 -31.39 17.88 -4.82
CA ARG A 154 -31.02 17.94 -6.24
C ARG A 154 -30.60 16.57 -6.81
N GLY A 155 -30.76 15.50 -6.03
CA GLY A 155 -30.45 14.12 -6.46
C GLY A 155 -29.00 13.67 -6.24
N SER A 156 -28.19 14.45 -5.51
CA SER A 156 -26.82 14.08 -5.16
C SER A 156 -26.72 13.65 -3.70
N LYS A 157 -26.44 12.37 -3.45
CA LYS A 157 -26.30 11.83 -2.09
C LYS A 157 -25.00 12.31 -1.45
N ILE A 158 -25.10 12.90 -0.26
CA ILE A 158 -23.92 13.23 0.54
C ILE A 158 -23.44 11.96 1.24
N VAL A 159 -22.23 11.55 0.92
CA VAL A 159 -21.59 10.35 1.45
C VAL A 159 -20.48 10.75 2.42
N LEU A 160 -20.43 10.04 3.53
CA LEU A 160 -19.45 10.21 4.60
C LEU A 160 -18.76 8.86 4.79
N SER A 161 -17.52 8.88 5.27
CA SER A 161 -16.91 7.66 5.79
C SER A 161 -17.70 7.15 7.00
N ASP A 162 -17.75 5.84 7.18
CA ASP A 162 -18.32 5.21 8.39
C ASP A 162 -17.54 5.61 9.65
N GLU A 163 -16.25 5.93 9.48
CA GLU A 163 -15.35 6.49 10.50
C GLU A 163 -15.21 8.02 10.39
N SER A 164 -14.25 8.61 11.12
CA SER A 164 -13.90 10.03 11.03
C SER A 164 -13.41 10.41 9.63
N SER A 165 -14.18 11.27 8.96
CA SER A 165 -13.84 11.84 7.66
C SER A 165 -12.58 12.70 7.68
N ALA A 166 -12.07 13.07 8.86
CA ALA A 166 -10.81 13.80 9.02
C ALA A 166 -9.59 13.01 8.51
N LYS A 167 -9.65 11.67 8.47
CA LYS A 167 -8.54 10.80 8.03
C LYS A 167 -8.73 10.16 6.67
N ALA A 168 -9.91 10.32 6.06
CA ALA A 168 -10.27 9.65 4.80
C ALA A 168 -9.24 9.82 3.67
N VAL A 169 -8.56 10.98 3.60
CA VAL A 169 -7.50 11.21 2.59
C VAL A 169 -6.26 10.34 2.86
N ALA A 170 -5.84 10.24 4.13
CA ALA A 170 -4.68 9.42 4.51
C ALA A 170 -4.99 7.93 4.34
N ASP A 171 -6.18 7.49 4.77
CA ASP A 171 -6.63 6.11 4.60
C ASP A 171 -6.71 5.74 3.12
N GLY A 172 -7.28 6.64 2.29
CA GLY A 172 -7.33 6.48 0.85
C GLY A 172 -5.94 6.38 0.20
N ALA A 173 -4.95 7.15 0.67
CA ALA A 173 -3.58 7.09 0.18
C ALA A 173 -2.90 5.74 0.53
N VAL A 174 -3.11 5.23 1.74
CA VAL A 174 -2.59 3.92 2.16
C VAL A 174 -3.24 2.79 1.37
N ILE A 175 -4.57 2.81 1.24
CA ILE A 175 -5.32 1.84 0.43
C ILE A 175 -4.84 1.92 -1.02
N TRP A 176 -4.71 3.12 -1.59
CA TRP A 176 -4.22 3.28 -2.96
C TRP A 176 -2.80 2.75 -3.12
N GLY A 177 -1.88 3.03 -2.19
CA GLY A 177 -0.52 2.48 -2.22
C GLY A 177 -0.50 0.95 -2.12
N ALA A 178 -1.34 0.37 -1.27
CA ALA A 178 -1.47 -1.08 -1.11
C ALA A 178 -2.13 -1.74 -2.33
N SER A 179 -3.23 -1.18 -2.84
CA SER A 179 -4.03 -1.71 -3.95
C SER A 179 -3.46 -1.40 -5.34
N CYS A 180 -2.64 -0.35 -5.50
CA CYS A 180 -1.91 -0.03 -6.72
C CYS A 180 -0.49 -0.59 -6.73
N SER A 181 -0.18 -1.51 -5.82
CA SER A 181 0.96 -2.40 -5.97
C SER A 181 0.73 -3.28 -7.20
N VAL A 182 1.10 -2.75 -8.37
CA VAL A 182 1.29 -3.38 -9.68
C VAL A 182 0.50 -4.69 -9.94
N VAL A 183 -0.66 -4.61 -10.60
CA VAL A 183 -1.53 -5.76 -10.91
C VAL A 183 -0.84 -6.84 -11.77
N SER A 184 0.16 -6.48 -12.58
CA SER A 184 1.04 -7.44 -13.25
C SER A 184 2.44 -6.88 -13.44
N ARG A 185 3.47 -7.67 -13.10
CA ARG A 185 4.88 -7.31 -13.33
C ARG A 185 5.47 -8.17 -14.42
N ALA A 186 6.26 -7.57 -15.29
CA ALA A 186 7.19 -8.28 -16.15
C ALA A 186 8.58 -8.24 -15.48
N PRO A 187 9.18 -9.39 -15.12
CA PRO A 187 10.49 -9.38 -14.49
C PRO A 187 11.54 -8.88 -15.50
N ARG A 188 12.49 -8.06 -15.01
CA ARG A 188 13.58 -7.50 -15.85
C ARG A 188 14.66 -8.52 -16.20
N TYR A 189 14.65 -9.67 -15.54
CA TYR A 189 15.57 -10.79 -15.72
C TYR A 189 14.79 -12.09 -15.75
N SER A 190 15.30 -13.11 -16.44
CA SER A 190 14.83 -14.49 -16.23
C SER A 190 15.42 -15.03 -14.94
N PHE A 191 14.68 -15.88 -14.23
CA PHE A 191 15.11 -16.53 -12.99
C PHE A 191 15.05 -18.04 -13.14
N GLY A 192 16.00 -18.72 -12.51
CA GLY A 192 16.13 -20.17 -12.62
C GLY A 192 17.34 -20.68 -11.87
N ILE A 193 17.70 -21.93 -12.14
CA ILE A 193 18.78 -22.60 -11.43
C ILE A 193 19.73 -23.32 -12.38
N HIS A 194 20.91 -23.64 -11.86
CA HIS A 194 21.84 -24.56 -12.49
C HIS A 194 21.28 -26.00 -12.46
N GLN A 195 21.33 -26.68 -13.60
CA GLN A 195 20.89 -28.07 -13.75
C GLN A 195 21.89 -28.95 -14.50
N GLN A 196 21.68 -30.26 -14.40
CA GLN A 196 22.42 -31.28 -15.14
C GLN A 196 21.62 -31.66 -16.40
N ALA A 197 22.16 -31.37 -17.58
CA ALA A 197 21.49 -31.65 -18.85
C ALA A 197 21.74 -33.10 -19.30
N GLN A 198 20.84 -33.62 -20.14
CA GLN A 198 21.04 -34.93 -20.77
C GLN A 198 22.23 -34.86 -21.71
N TYR A 199 23.12 -35.84 -21.60
CA TYR A 199 24.27 -35.92 -22.48
C TYR A 199 23.87 -36.31 -23.90
N ARG A 200 24.38 -35.56 -24.88
CA ARG A 200 24.19 -35.74 -26.31
C ARG A 200 25.57 -35.78 -26.98
N PRO A 201 26.14 -36.97 -27.25
CA PRO A 201 27.53 -37.10 -27.72
C PRO A 201 27.85 -36.20 -28.93
N LEU A 202 26.98 -36.16 -29.93
CA LEU A 202 27.20 -35.39 -31.17
C LEU A 202 27.21 -33.86 -30.98
N ILE A 203 26.74 -33.35 -29.84
CA ILE A 203 26.66 -31.92 -29.55
C ILE A 203 27.64 -31.55 -28.42
N ASP A 204 27.69 -32.38 -27.39
CA ASP A 204 28.41 -32.09 -26.16
C ASP A 204 29.91 -32.42 -26.26
N ASP A 205 30.30 -33.48 -26.99
CA ASP A 205 31.71 -33.82 -27.21
C ASP A 205 32.46 -32.72 -27.98
N PRO A 206 31.97 -32.23 -29.14
CA PRO A 206 32.64 -31.13 -29.85
C PRO A 206 32.68 -29.84 -29.03
N ALA A 207 31.68 -29.63 -28.15
CA ALA A 207 31.67 -28.50 -27.23
C ALA A 207 32.62 -28.69 -26.04
N GLY A 208 33.26 -29.85 -25.87
CA GLY A 208 34.19 -30.15 -24.78
C GLY A 208 33.52 -30.39 -23.42
N ARG A 209 32.22 -30.70 -23.39
CA ARG A 209 31.49 -31.00 -22.15
C ARG A 209 31.74 -32.44 -21.73
N LYS A 210 32.17 -32.63 -20.48
CA LYS A 210 32.54 -33.95 -19.95
C LYS A 210 31.30 -34.68 -19.41
N PRO A 211 30.90 -35.83 -19.98
CA PRO A 211 29.81 -36.63 -19.45
C PRO A 211 30.21 -37.33 -18.15
N TYR A 212 29.20 -37.58 -17.31
CA TYR A 212 29.33 -38.47 -16.15
C TYR A 212 28.03 -39.22 -15.91
N THR A 213 28.15 -40.39 -15.27
CA THR A 213 27.01 -41.21 -14.91
C THR A 213 26.49 -40.83 -13.53
N THR A 214 25.22 -40.47 -13.46
CA THR A 214 24.52 -40.18 -12.19
C THR A 214 24.25 -41.47 -11.41
N LEU A 215 23.93 -41.36 -10.11
CA LEU A 215 23.51 -42.51 -9.29
C LEU A 215 22.30 -43.27 -9.87
N ALA A 216 21.44 -42.56 -10.61
CA ALA A 216 20.31 -43.14 -11.33
C ALA A 216 20.70 -43.90 -12.62
N GLY A 217 22.00 -44.01 -12.93
CA GLY A 217 22.50 -44.67 -14.15
C GLY A 217 22.36 -43.84 -15.43
N LYS A 218 21.92 -42.58 -15.33
CA LYS A 218 21.76 -41.69 -16.49
C LYS A 218 23.04 -40.93 -16.76
N VAL A 219 23.46 -40.86 -18.02
CA VAL A 219 24.61 -40.04 -18.45
C VAL A 219 24.17 -38.59 -18.62
N ARG A 220 24.85 -37.67 -17.94
CA ARG A 220 24.54 -36.24 -17.88
C ARG A 220 25.81 -35.42 -18.08
N VAL A 221 25.62 -34.15 -18.39
CA VAL A 221 26.69 -33.14 -18.43
C VAL A 221 26.32 -31.96 -17.53
N ASP A 222 27.35 -31.32 -16.97
CA ASP A 222 27.16 -30.20 -16.06
C ASP A 222 27.05 -28.85 -16.80
N GLY A 223 26.45 -27.87 -16.10
CA GLY A 223 26.41 -26.47 -16.51
C GLY A 223 25.13 -26.02 -17.23
N GLY A 224 24.08 -26.85 -17.25
CA GLY A 224 22.81 -26.53 -17.90
C GLY A 224 22.03 -25.44 -17.16
N TRP A 225 21.16 -24.75 -17.89
CA TRP A 225 20.22 -23.75 -17.37
C TRP A 225 18.81 -24.31 -17.28
N SER A 226 18.12 -24.10 -16.16
CA SER A 226 16.69 -24.39 -16.01
C SER A 226 15.96 -23.12 -15.61
N GLU A 227 15.29 -22.51 -16.58
CA GLU A 227 14.45 -21.33 -16.35
C GLU A 227 13.17 -21.71 -15.59
N ILE A 228 12.79 -20.88 -14.62
CA ILE A 228 11.55 -21.00 -13.84
C ILE A 228 10.62 -19.83 -14.16
N VAL A 229 11.19 -18.62 -14.28
CA VAL A 229 10.48 -17.39 -14.61
C VAL A 229 11.17 -16.73 -15.79
N HIS A 230 10.40 -16.40 -16.82
CA HIS A 230 10.91 -15.75 -18.03
C HIS A 230 10.86 -14.22 -17.93
N LYS A 231 11.93 -13.54 -18.37
CA LYS A 231 11.99 -12.08 -18.53
C LYS A 231 10.82 -11.56 -19.36
N GLY A 232 10.29 -10.38 -19.03
CA GLY A 232 9.32 -9.69 -19.88
C GLY A 232 7.89 -10.27 -19.86
N LYS A 233 7.70 -11.50 -19.40
CA LYS A 233 6.38 -12.14 -19.31
C LYS A 233 5.60 -11.55 -18.14
N ALA A 234 4.38 -11.10 -18.40
CA ALA A 234 3.50 -10.60 -17.34
C ALA A 234 3.23 -11.71 -16.30
N ILE A 235 3.33 -11.32 -15.03
CA ILE A 235 3.16 -12.17 -13.85
C ILE A 235 2.07 -11.57 -12.98
N ASP A 236 1.10 -12.40 -12.61
CA ASP A 236 0.07 -12.05 -11.63
C ASP A 236 0.68 -12.04 -10.22
N LEU A 237 0.34 -11.03 -9.43
CA LEU A 237 0.85 -10.92 -8.06
C LEU A 237 0.39 -12.09 -7.18
N GLY A 238 1.29 -12.56 -6.33
CA GLY A 238 1.03 -13.67 -5.43
C GLY A 238 1.09 -15.06 -6.09
N THR A 239 1.13 -15.15 -7.42
CA THR A 239 1.35 -16.42 -8.12
C THR A 239 2.73 -16.98 -7.80
N VAL A 240 2.77 -18.26 -7.41
CA VAL A 240 4.01 -18.99 -7.15
C VAL A 240 4.39 -19.78 -8.40
N TYR A 241 5.49 -19.37 -9.04
CA TYR A 241 6.10 -20.15 -10.11
C TYR A 241 6.91 -21.27 -9.49
N ARG A 242 6.63 -22.50 -9.94
CA ARG A 242 7.13 -23.71 -9.33
C ARG A 242 7.72 -24.62 -10.38
N GLN A 243 8.95 -25.06 -10.15
CA GLN A 243 9.60 -26.09 -10.95
C GLN A 243 10.22 -27.14 -10.05
N THR A 244 9.96 -28.41 -10.36
CA THR A 244 10.37 -29.57 -9.56
C THR A 244 11.71 -30.12 -10.02
N TYR A 245 12.56 -30.47 -9.05
CA TYR A 245 13.91 -31.00 -9.24
C TYR A 245 14.17 -32.18 -8.29
N HIS A 246 15.29 -32.86 -8.55
CA HIS A 246 15.74 -33.99 -7.74
C HIS A 246 17.22 -33.89 -7.39
N PHE A 247 17.54 -34.06 -6.11
CA PHE A 247 18.89 -34.39 -5.68
C PHE A 247 19.03 -35.88 -5.43
N LEU A 248 20.17 -36.43 -5.85
CA LEU A 248 20.51 -37.83 -5.70
C LEU A 248 21.62 -37.97 -4.66
N TYR A 249 21.44 -38.90 -3.73
CA TYR A 249 22.38 -39.19 -2.66
C TYR A 249 22.73 -40.67 -2.65
N ASP A 250 23.97 -40.96 -2.29
CA ASP A 250 24.51 -42.31 -2.07
C ASP A 250 24.17 -42.86 -0.68
N THR A 251 23.60 -42.03 0.18
CA THR A 251 23.25 -42.34 1.57
C THR A 251 21.88 -41.75 1.92
N PRO A 252 21.20 -42.31 2.94
CA PRO A 252 19.92 -41.82 3.43
C PRO A 252 20.03 -40.52 4.25
N THR A 253 21.18 -39.84 4.25
CA THR A 253 21.38 -38.58 4.99
C THR A 253 21.92 -37.50 4.05
N PRO A 254 21.10 -36.51 3.67
CA PRO A 254 21.57 -35.45 2.78
C PRO A 254 22.59 -34.57 3.52
N ARG A 255 23.81 -34.47 2.99
CA ARG A 255 24.87 -33.64 3.61
C ARG A 255 24.68 -32.14 3.38
N ARG A 256 24.00 -31.76 2.29
CA ARG A 256 23.76 -30.35 1.90
C ARG A 256 22.54 -30.27 0.98
N PHE A 257 21.63 -29.34 1.27
CA PHE A 257 20.46 -29.01 0.44
C PHE A 257 20.46 -27.51 0.24
N GLN A 258 21.17 -27.11 -0.80
CA GLN A 258 21.32 -25.72 -1.17
C GLN A 258 21.15 -25.60 -2.67
N VAL A 259 20.42 -24.59 -3.10
CA VAL A 259 20.16 -24.31 -4.50
C VAL A 259 20.49 -22.85 -4.76
N LYS A 260 21.37 -22.59 -5.73
CA LYS A 260 21.69 -21.22 -6.13
C LYS A 260 20.63 -20.75 -7.13
N LEU A 261 19.90 -19.71 -6.75
CA LEU A 261 19.06 -18.97 -7.69
C LEU A 261 19.96 -18.07 -8.52
N VAL A 262 19.78 -18.10 -9.84
CA VAL A 262 20.57 -17.36 -10.81
C VAL A 262 19.62 -16.53 -11.67
N THR A 263 20.08 -15.37 -12.13
CA THR A 263 19.39 -14.53 -13.11
C THR A 263 20.07 -14.58 -14.46
N TYR A 264 19.29 -14.34 -15.51
CA TYR A 264 19.76 -14.11 -16.86
C TYR A 264 19.21 -12.78 -17.42
N SER A 265 20.09 -11.94 -17.98
CA SER A 265 19.73 -10.61 -18.49
C SER A 265 19.42 -10.54 -19.99
N GLY A 266 19.80 -11.56 -20.77
CA GLY A 266 19.54 -11.61 -22.21
C GLY A 266 18.06 -11.80 -22.54
N ASP A 267 17.71 -11.60 -23.81
CA ASP A 267 16.35 -11.74 -24.34
C ASP A 267 16.13 -13.08 -25.06
N ASP A 268 17.18 -13.90 -25.18
CA ASP A 268 17.17 -15.25 -25.72
C ASP A 268 16.93 -16.32 -24.64
N LYS A 269 16.93 -17.59 -25.05
CA LYS A 269 16.74 -18.76 -24.18
C LYS A 269 17.96 -19.68 -24.22
N PRO A 270 19.03 -19.34 -23.47
CA PRO A 270 20.24 -20.15 -23.44
C PRO A 270 19.95 -21.53 -22.84
N GLU A 271 20.50 -22.58 -23.44
CA GLU A 271 20.46 -23.94 -22.87
C GLU A 271 21.45 -24.08 -21.69
N TRP A 272 22.51 -23.27 -21.69
CA TRP A 272 23.65 -23.42 -20.79
C TRP A 272 23.83 -22.19 -19.91
N LEU A 273 24.08 -22.44 -18.62
CA LEU A 273 24.46 -21.42 -17.65
C LEU A 273 25.98 -21.27 -17.57
N LYS A 274 26.73 -22.37 -17.75
CA LYS A 274 28.19 -22.40 -17.70
C LYS A 274 28.80 -22.89 -19.01
N ASP A 275 29.98 -22.37 -19.31
CA ASP A 275 30.88 -22.94 -20.31
C ASP A 275 31.43 -24.32 -19.84
N PRO A 276 32.11 -25.07 -20.73
CA PRO A 276 32.70 -26.37 -20.40
C PRO A 276 33.81 -26.31 -19.33
N ARG A 277 34.37 -25.12 -19.06
CA ARG A 277 35.38 -24.87 -18.02
C ARG A 277 34.73 -24.52 -16.67
N GLY A 278 33.41 -24.45 -16.60
CA GLY A 278 32.64 -24.17 -15.40
C GLY A 278 32.42 -22.67 -15.11
N LYS A 279 32.83 -21.77 -16.01
CA LYS A 279 32.60 -20.33 -15.88
C LYS A 279 31.18 -19.97 -16.31
N TYR A 280 30.53 -19.05 -15.60
CA TYR A 280 29.21 -18.55 -15.99
C TYR A 280 29.31 -17.84 -17.35
N LEU A 281 28.35 -18.13 -18.23
CA LEU A 281 28.22 -17.42 -19.51
C LEU A 281 27.77 -15.97 -19.26
N ASN A 282 28.02 -15.10 -20.23
CA ASN A 282 27.64 -13.69 -20.15
C ASN A 282 26.13 -13.55 -19.91
N GLY A 283 25.74 -12.56 -19.10
CA GLY A 283 24.36 -12.31 -18.73
C GLY A 283 23.85 -13.13 -17.53
N PHE A 284 24.56 -14.18 -17.10
CA PHE A 284 24.19 -14.94 -15.89
C PHE A 284 24.82 -14.37 -14.61
N ARG A 285 24.02 -14.26 -13.54
CA ARG A 285 24.51 -13.83 -12.21
C ARG A 285 23.86 -14.61 -11.08
N SER A 286 24.64 -15.04 -10.09
CA SER A 286 24.09 -15.65 -8.88
C SER A 286 23.38 -14.59 -8.04
N VAL A 287 22.18 -14.91 -7.57
CA VAL A 287 21.32 -13.99 -6.82
C VAL A 287 21.38 -14.28 -5.33
N CYS A 288 20.95 -15.48 -4.95
CA CYS A 288 20.91 -15.95 -3.57
C CYS A 288 21.12 -17.46 -3.53
N THR A 289 21.35 -17.99 -2.33
CA THR A 289 21.42 -19.44 -2.10
C THR A 289 20.23 -19.83 -1.23
N LEU A 290 19.27 -20.51 -1.83
CA LEU A 290 18.16 -21.13 -1.13
C LEU A 290 18.69 -22.29 -0.30
N THR A 291 18.26 -22.37 0.96
CA THR A 291 18.63 -23.44 1.87
C THR A 291 17.38 -24.03 2.51
N ALA A 292 17.48 -25.25 3.01
CA ALA A 292 16.47 -25.81 3.89
C ALA A 292 17.14 -26.66 4.97
N ASN A 293 16.53 -26.72 6.15
CA ASN A 293 17.05 -27.51 7.26
C ASN A 293 16.86 -29.00 6.96
N LEU A 294 17.95 -29.75 7.08
CA LEU A 294 18.08 -31.12 6.59
C LEU A 294 17.71 -32.20 7.61
N GLN A 295 17.46 -31.84 8.87
CA GLN A 295 16.99 -32.80 9.88
C GLN A 295 15.59 -33.36 9.53
N ASP A 296 14.76 -32.59 8.83
CA ASP A 296 13.43 -32.99 8.37
C ASP A 296 13.43 -33.64 6.97
N ALA A 297 14.48 -33.42 6.17
CA ALA A 297 14.54 -33.85 4.76
C ALA A 297 14.89 -35.34 4.58
N GLN A 298 15.47 -35.99 5.60
CA GLN A 298 15.73 -37.44 5.58
C GLN A 298 14.43 -38.23 5.33
N ARG A 299 13.33 -37.79 5.93
CA ARG A 299 11.99 -38.39 5.80
C ARG A 299 11.32 -38.08 4.46
N ALA A 300 11.82 -37.10 3.72
CA ALA A 300 11.37 -36.77 2.37
C ALA A 300 12.10 -37.57 1.28
N MET A 301 13.14 -38.34 1.64
CA MET A 301 13.94 -39.09 0.67
C MET A 301 13.29 -40.42 0.31
N THR A 302 13.31 -40.73 -0.98
CA THR A 302 12.84 -42.00 -1.52
C THR A 302 14.03 -42.87 -1.90
N MET A 303 14.15 -44.06 -1.29
CA MET A 303 15.12 -45.06 -1.75
C MET A 303 14.68 -45.59 -3.13
N ARG A 304 15.63 -45.69 -4.05
CA ARG A 304 15.45 -46.18 -5.40
C ARG A 304 16.59 -47.13 -5.76
N THR A 305 16.38 -47.91 -6.81
CA THR A 305 17.36 -48.83 -7.35
C THR A 305 17.59 -48.48 -8.81
N ASN A 306 18.84 -48.37 -9.24
CA ASN A 306 19.18 -48.13 -10.63
C ASN A 306 19.17 -49.44 -11.44
N SER A 307 19.41 -49.37 -12.75
CA SER A 307 19.43 -50.54 -13.63
C SER A 307 20.51 -51.56 -13.31
N SER A 308 21.57 -51.18 -12.58
CA SER A 308 22.62 -52.10 -12.11
C SER A 308 22.32 -52.75 -10.75
N GLY A 309 21.13 -52.51 -10.17
CA GLY A 309 20.76 -53.05 -8.87
C GLY A 309 21.32 -52.26 -7.67
N SER A 310 22.05 -51.18 -7.90
CA SER A 310 22.61 -50.34 -6.85
C SER A 310 21.54 -49.41 -6.27
N LYS A 311 21.52 -49.31 -4.93
CA LYS A 311 20.59 -48.45 -4.20
C LYS A 311 21.09 -47.01 -4.16
N TYR A 312 20.18 -46.06 -4.27
CA TYR A 312 20.42 -44.63 -4.10
C TYR A 312 19.18 -43.94 -3.52
N TRP A 313 19.31 -42.71 -3.05
CA TRP A 313 18.22 -41.95 -2.47
C TRP A 313 17.95 -40.71 -3.32
N ALA A 314 16.67 -40.39 -3.52
CA ALA A 314 16.24 -39.22 -4.26
C ALA A 314 15.41 -38.30 -3.36
N LEU A 315 15.79 -37.03 -3.28
CA LEU A 315 15.01 -35.97 -2.67
C LEU A 315 14.30 -35.18 -3.76
N SER A 316 12.96 -35.19 -3.76
CA SER A 316 12.15 -34.36 -4.65
C SER A 316 11.83 -33.04 -3.98
N PHE A 317 12.09 -31.94 -4.67
CA PHE A 317 11.80 -30.60 -4.16
C PHE A 317 11.42 -29.68 -5.30
N SER A 318 10.73 -28.59 -4.97
CA SER A 318 10.43 -27.51 -5.89
C SER A 318 11.20 -26.27 -5.53
N VAL A 319 11.68 -25.55 -6.54
CA VAL A 319 12.13 -24.17 -6.37
C VAL A 319 10.95 -23.27 -6.71
N CYS A 320 10.58 -22.44 -5.73
CA CYS A 320 9.44 -21.55 -5.81
C CYS A 320 9.93 -20.10 -5.93
N VAL A 321 9.35 -19.36 -6.87
CA VAL A 321 9.60 -17.94 -7.07
C VAL A 321 8.26 -17.21 -7.07
N ARG A 322 8.10 -16.23 -6.18
CA ARG A 322 6.87 -15.45 -6.00
C ARG A 322 7.18 -13.96 -6.02
N PHE A 323 6.34 -13.18 -6.67
CA PHE A 323 6.42 -11.71 -6.65
C PHE A 323 5.34 -11.18 -5.68
N SER A 324 5.76 -10.60 -4.56
CA SER A 324 4.91 -10.03 -3.51
C SER A 324 5.06 -8.50 -3.49
N GLY A 325 4.16 -7.80 -4.19
CA GLY A 325 4.21 -6.35 -4.31
C GLY A 325 5.51 -5.84 -4.97
N THR A 326 6.43 -5.28 -4.17
CA THR A 326 7.74 -4.80 -4.63
C THR A 326 8.85 -5.83 -4.55
N GLU A 327 8.64 -6.92 -3.82
CA GLU A 327 9.68 -7.89 -3.48
C GLU A 327 9.57 -9.16 -4.33
N LEU A 328 10.74 -9.74 -4.62
CA LEU A 328 10.85 -11.08 -5.18
C LEU A 328 11.21 -12.03 -4.04
N GLU A 329 10.37 -13.01 -3.80
CA GLU A 329 10.58 -14.05 -2.81
C GLU A 329 10.95 -15.36 -3.49
N SER A 330 11.87 -16.09 -2.87
CA SER A 330 12.27 -17.40 -3.35
C SER A 330 12.47 -18.35 -2.18
N PHE A 331 12.00 -19.59 -2.34
CA PHE A 331 12.02 -20.61 -1.30
C PHE A 331 11.96 -22.02 -1.89
N LEU A 332 12.25 -23.01 -1.06
CA LEU A 332 12.18 -24.42 -1.42
C LEU A 332 10.91 -25.04 -0.85
N GLU A 333 10.32 -25.97 -1.58
CA GLU A 333 9.21 -26.81 -1.12
C GLU A 333 9.55 -28.28 -1.30
N TRP A 334 9.12 -29.12 -0.37
CA TRP A 334 9.27 -30.57 -0.49
C TRP A 334 8.13 -31.28 0.26
N LYS A 335 7.98 -32.58 0.03
CA LYS A 335 7.00 -33.40 0.76
C LYS A 335 7.70 -34.32 1.74
N GLU A 336 7.31 -34.24 3.00
CA GLU A 336 7.74 -35.12 4.08
C GLU A 336 6.55 -35.99 4.51
N ASN A 337 6.62 -37.31 4.29
CA ASN A 337 5.50 -38.24 4.60
C ASN A 337 4.14 -37.80 4.01
N GLY A 338 4.15 -37.18 2.83
CA GLY A 338 2.95 -36.67 2.17
C GLY A 338 2.52 -35.25 2.59
N VAL A 339 3.12 -34.69 3.64
CA VAL A 339 2.87 -33.31 4.10
C VAL A 339 3.82 -32.35 3.39
N GLU A 340 3.29 -31.25 2.86
CA GLU A 340 4.08 -30.22 2.21
C GLU A 340 4.83 -29.37 3.25
N ARG A 341 6.11 -29.12 2.98
CA ARG A 341 7.03 -28.34 3.82
C ARG A 341 7.66 -27.24 2.99
N THR A 342 7.90 -26.10 3.61
CA THR A 342 8.54 -24.93 3.01
C THR A 342 9.82 -24.59 3.76
N GLY A 343 10.88 -24.27 3.02
CA GLY A 343 12.12 -23.72 3.57
C GLY A 343 11.98 -22.24 3.92
N PRO A 344 13.00 -21.64 4.55
CA PRO A 344 13.04 -20.20 4.80
C PRO A 344 12.85 -19.41 3.49
N VAL A 345 12.03 -18.38 3.55
CA VAL A 345 11.82 -17.44 2.44
C VAL A 345 12.98 -16.47 2.38
N LEU A 346 13.59 -16.34 1.21
CA LEU A 346 14.61 -15.32 0.94
C LEU A 346 14.05 -14.24 0.03
N ILE A 347 14.10 -13.00 0.52
CA ILE A 347 13.83 -11.80 -0.26
C ILE A 347 15.04 -11.56 -1.15
N VAL A 348 14.82 -11.61 -2.46
CA VAL A 348 15.79 -11.25 -3.48
C VAL A 348 15.73 -9.74 -3.68
N LEU A 349 16.72 -9.04 -3.13
CA LEU A 349 16.92 -7.62 -3.40
C LEU A 349 17.52 -7.46 -4.80
N PRO A 350 16.91 -6.65 -5.69
CA PRO A 350 17.57 -6.22 -6.90
C PRO A 350 18.80 -5.41 -6.49
N ARG A 351 20.01 -5.95 -6.67
CA ARG A 351 21.19 -5.08 -6.69
C ARG A 351 21.09 -4.27 -7.98
N GLU A 352 20.80 -2.99 -7.85
CA GLU A 352 21.00 -2.04 -8.94
C GLU A 352 22.44 -2.18 -9.40
N GLN A 353 22.64 -2.24 -10.72
CA GLN A 353 23.97 -2.05 -11.27
C GLN A 353 24.42 -0.66 -10.81
N SER A 354 25.51 -0.60 -10.04
CA SER A 354 26.37 0.57 -10.11
C SER A 354 26.74 0.74 -11.58
N LEU A 355 26.25 1.82 -12.17
CA LEU A 355 26.76 2.33 -13.44
C LEU A 355 28.20 2.74 -13.18
N ASP A 356 29.15 1.87 -13.53
CA ASP A 356 30.53 2.25 -13.85
C ASP A 356 30.70 2.21 -15.36
#